data_AF-A0A7V8NL18-F1
#
_entry.id   AF-A0A7V8NL18-F1
#
_cell.length_a   1.000
_cell.length_b   1.000
_cell.length_c   1.000
_cell.angle_alpha   90.00
_cell.angle_beta   90.00
_cell.angle_gamma   90.00
#
_symmetry.space_group_name_H-M   'P 1'
#
loop_
_entity.id
_entity.type
_entity.pdbx_description
1 polymer ?
#
loop_
_entity_poly.entity_id
_entity_poly.type
_entity_poly.pdbx_seq_one_letter_code
_entity_poly.pdbx_strand_id
1 'polypeptide(L)'
;MHFLNNGHLVASVGRLIRARGGNVPTLEELPAAYRSTISGLRPVGLGVRGEGINITYEDGEWAEYCRSQGIFQHILEGSSTSNSTTRRAWVANVDAALQLIQDIHPGLRYMVDLLVTDLVVLDSGADGGGSASQMPGVVIMSPRKERETTDPATGEQVSQTPWEILDYAMCLVHESLHLALFILDMVYGTFTKTSAELEDERHRALSAVKIGQMRPLDKAFHAAIVAVPLMFMERVCGKRDLVDLYTQSLGDACESLENRREFFTPYGAMLLDELARFGKTVDFRLVEQSITDEEMARYAPSLG
;
A
#
# COMPACT_ATOMS: atom_id res chain seq x y z
N MET A 1 -6.87 15.16 -0.02
CA MET A 1 -5.82 14.18 0.33
C MET A 1 -5.28 13.60 -0.96
N HIS A 2 -4.26 14.25 -1.52
CA HIS A 2 -3.67 13.91 -2.83
C HIS A 2 -3.12 12.48 -2.86
N PHE A 3 -2.61 11.96 -1.74
CA PHE A 3 -2.10 10.59 -1.67
C PHE A 3 -3.18 9.50 -1.84
N LEU A 4 -4.47 9.83 -1.72
CA LEU A 4 -5.61 8.94 -1.97
C LEU A 4 -6.41 9.31 -3.22
N ASN A 5 -6.08 10.42 -3.89
CA ASN A 5 -6.88 10.97 -4.98
C ASN A 5 -6.56 10.31 -6.32
N ASN A 6 -7.59 9.78 -7.00
CA ASN A 6 -7.42 9.10 -8.28
C ASN A 6 -6.96 10.03 -9.40
N GLY A 7 -7.44 11.27 -9.44
CA GLY A 7 -7.00 12.23 -10.45
C GLY A 7 -5.51 12.55 -10.33
N HIS A 8 -5.03 12.71 -9.10
CA HIS A 8 -3.61 12.93 -8.81
C HIS A 8 -2.77 11.68 -9.11
N LEU A 9 -3.29 10.49 -8.78
CA LEU A 9 -2.66 9.22 -9.14
C LEU A 9 -2.52 9.08 -10.66
N VAL A 10 -3.60 9.31 -11.40
CA VAL A 10 -3.62 9.28 -12.87
C VAL A 10 -2.59 10.26 -13.46
N ALA A 11 -2.57 11.50 -12.97
CA ALA A 11 -1.61 12.49 -13.41
C ALA A 11 -0.15 12.05 -13.14
N SER A 12 0.08 11.41 -12.00
CA SER A 12 1.40 10.92 -11.58
C SER A 12 1.87 9.72 -12.41
N VAL A 13 0.97 8.76 -12.66
CA VAL A 13 1.22 7.64 -13.58
C VAL A 13 1.50 8.16 -14.99
N GLY A 14 0.72 9.12 -15.49
CA GLY A 14 0.95 9.76 -16.79
C GLY A 14 2.31 10.45 -16.88
N ARG A 15 2.78 11.12 -15.81
CA ARG A 15 4.13 11.71 -15.74
C ARG A 15 5.23 10.64 -15.78
N LEU A 16 5.07 9.55 -15.04
CA LEU A 16 6.01 8.41 -15.05
C LEU A 16 6.12 7.81 -16.47
N ILE A 17 4.98 7.57 -17.13
CA ILE A 17 4.93 7.04 -18.50
C ILE A 17 5.61 8.00 -19.47
N ARG A 18 5.29 9.31 -19.40
CA ARG A 18 5.91 10.35 -20.24
C ARG A 18 7.42 10.40 -20.04
N ALA A 19 7.91 10.29 -18.80
CA ALA A 19 9.35 10.30 -18.51
C ALA A 19 10.10 9.13 -19.15
N ARG A 20 9.42 7.99 -19.39
CA ARG A 20 10.01 6.78 -19.99
C ARG A 20 9.80 6.68 -21.50
N GLY A 21 8.62 7.06 -22.00
CA GLY A 21 8.18 6.85 -23.38
C GLY A 21 7.91 8.12 -24.20
N GLY A 22 8.03 9.31 -23.61
CA GLY A 22 7.89 10.61 -24.27
C GLY A 22 6.45 11.11 -24.47
N ASN A 23 5.46 10.22 -24.55
CA ASN A 23 4.04 10.57 -24.75
C ASN A 23 3.23 10.40 -23.46
N VAL A 24 2.24 11.30 -23.26
CA VAL A 24 1.24 11.16 -22.19
C VAL A 24 0.08 10.34 -22.76
N PRO A 25 -0.29 9.21 -22.14
CA PRO A 25 -1.41 8.39 -22.61
C PRO A 25 -2.75 9.10 -22.35
N THR A 26 -3.77 8.76 -23.12
CA THR A 26 -5.17 9.05 -22.76
C THR A 26 -5.59 8.25 -21.53
N LEU A 27 -6.73 8.60 -20.92
CA LEU A 27 -7.28 7.86 -19.79
C LEU A 27 -7.57 6.38 -20.13
N GLU A 28 -8.02 6.12 -21.36
CA GLU A 28 -8.30 4.77 -21.86
C GLU A 28 -7.02 3.95 -22.04
N GLU A 29 -5.95 4.58 -22.52
CA GLU A 29 -4.66 3.93 -22.74
C GLU A 29 -3.83 3.76 -21.46
N LEU A 30 -4.15 4.51 -20.39
CA LEU A 30 -3.36 4.61 -19.17
C LEU A 30 -3.02 3.25 -18.55
N PRO A 31 -3.96 2.29 -18.38
CA PRO A 31 -3.64 1.01 -17.76
C PRO A 31 -2.64 0.19 -18.59
N ALA A 32 -2.83 0.09 -19.90
CA ALA A 32 -1.92 -0.61 -20.80
C ALA A 32 -0.53 0.05 -20.84
N ALA A 33 -0.50 1.38 -20.91
CA ALA A 33 0.74 2.15 -20.92
C ALA A 33 1.51 2.04 -19.59
N TYR A 34 0.81 2.02 -18.45
CA TYR A 34 1.41 1.77 -17.13
C TYR A 34 2.02 0.37 -17.06
N ARG A 35 1.25 -0.67 -17.43
CA ARG A 35 1.72 -2.07 -17.46
C ARG A 35 2.97 -2.24 -18.34
N SER A 36 2.98 -1.63 -19.52
CA SER A 36 4.16 -1.61 -20.39
C SER A 36 5.35 -0.90 -19.75
N THR A 37 5.10 0.23 -19.08
CA THR A 37 6.16 1.03 -18.45
C THR A 37 6.81 0.28 -17.29
N ILE A 38 6.03 -0.28 -16.37
CA ILE A 38 6.56 -1.01 -15.22
C ILE A 38 7.19 -2.34 -15.62
N SER A 39 6.75 -2.98 -16.71
CA SER A 39 7.43 -4.17 -17.25
C SER A 39 8.90 -3.89 -17.58
N GLY A 40 9.21 -2.68 -18.06
CA GLY A 40 10.58 -2.24 -18.31
C GLY A 40 11.35 -1.77 -17.07
N LEU A 41 10.71 -1.75 -15.89
CA LEU A 41 11.35 -1.45 -14.59
C LEU A 41 11.55 -2.72 -13.75
N ARG A 42 10.88 -3.81 -14.11
CA ARG A 42 10.96 -5.09 -13.41
C ARG A 42 12.20 -5.90 -13.83
N PRO A 43 12.61 -6.89 -13.01
CA PRO A 43 13.64 -7.84 -13.40
C PRO A 43 13.31 -8.57 -14.70
N VAL A 44 14.34 -8.94 -15.45
CA VAL A 44 14.20 -9.69 -16.71
C VAL A 44 13.44 -11.00 -16.46
N GLY A 45 12.42 -11.27 -17.28
CA GLY A 45 11.57 -12.46 -17.18
C GLY A 45 10.31 -12.26 -16.34
N LEU A 46 10.27 -11.25 -15.46
CA LEU A 46 9.14 -10.97 -14.57
C LEU A 46 8.26 -9.82 -15.11
N GLY A 47 8.04 -9.77 -16.42
CA GLY A 47 7.19 -8.76 -17.05
C GLY A 47 5.71 -8.90 -16.65
N VAL A 48 4.91 -7.85 -16.86
CA VAL A 48 3.47 -7.90 -16.60
C VAL A 48 2.80 -8.87 -17.57
N ARG A 49 1.90 -9.72 -17.07
CA ARG A 49 1.15 -10.71 -17.87
C ARG A 49 -0.33 -10.33 -17.95
N GLY A 50 -0.82 -10.11 -19.18
CA GLY A 50 -2.23 -9.84 -19.45
C GLY A 50 -2.75 -8.50 -18.90
N GLU A 51 -4.08 -8.34 -18.96
CA GLU A 51 -4.78 -7.10 -18.61
C GLU A 51 -5.32 -7.06 -17.18
N GLY A 52 -5.41 -8.21 -16.50
CA GLY A 52 -5.91 -8.34 -15.12
C GLY A 52 -4.81 -8.45 -14.06
N ILE A 53 -5.21 -8.78 -12.83
CA ILE A 53 -4.29 -9.18 -11.76
C ILE A 53 -3.91 -10.65 -11.98
N ASN A 54 -2.64 -10.91 -12.26
CA ASN A 54 -2.10 -12.25 -12.38
C ASN A 54 -1.82 -12.83 -10.99
N ILE A 55 -2.60 -13.82 -10.58
CA ILE A 55 -2.45 -14.47 -9.26
C ILE A 55 -1.47 -15.64 -9.38
N THR A 56 -0.39 -15.58 -8.61
CA THR A 56 0.64 -16.62 -8.49
C THR A 56 0.84 -17.02 -7.03
N TYR A 57 1.63 -18.05 -6.77
CA TYR A 57 1.74 -18.66 -5.44
C TYR A 57 3.19 -18.85 -4.99
N GLU A 58 3.40 -19.59 -3.91
CA GLU A 58 4.72 -19.81 -3.31
C GLU A 58 5.73 -20.51 -4.24
N ASP A 59 5.25 -21.18 -5.29
CA ASP A 59 6.03 -21.87 -6.32
C ASP A 59 6.17 -21.07 -7.62
N GLY A 60 5.72 -19.81 -7.63
CA GLY A 60 5.81 -18.90 -8.79
C GLY A 60 7.13 -18.14 -8.90
N GLU A 61 7.41 -17.60 -10.08
CA GLU A 61 8.64 -16.87 -10.40
C GLU A 61 8.88 -15.65 -9.49
N TRP A 62 7.82 -14.93 -9.09
CA TRP A 62 7.95 -13.81 -8.15
C TRP A 62 8.39 -14.28 -6.76
N ALA A 63 7.82 -15.38 -6.25
CA ALA A 63 8.22 -15.93 -4.95
C ALA A 63 9.68 -16.41 -4.97
N GLU A 64 10.10 -17.05 -6.06
CA GLU A 64 11.51 -17.45 -6.27
C GLU A 64 12.44 -16.23 -6.30
N TYR A 65 12.09 -15.20 -7.10
CA TYR A 65 12.87 -13.98 -7.18
C TYR A 65 13.04 -13.31 -5.81
N CYS A 66 11.96 -13.12 -5.06
CA CYS A 66 12.01 -12.51 -3.75
C CYS A 66 12.90 -13.30 -2.78
N ARG A 67 12.83 -14.64 -2.78
CA ARG A 67 13.74 -15.48 -1.98
C ARG A 67 15.19 -15.29 -2.39
N SER A 68 15.49 -15.29 -3.69
CA SER A 68 16.85 -15.14 -4.22
C SER A 68 17.50 -13.80 -3.88
N GLN A 69 16.68 -12.74 -3.77
CA GLN A 69 17.13 -11.37 -3.50
C GLN A 69 17.02 -10.98 -2.02
N GLY A 70 16.54 -11.87 -1.15
CA GLY A 70 16.29 -11.56 0.26
C GLY A 70 15.20 -10.52 0.49
N ILE A 71 14.25 -10.39 -0.45
CA ILE A 71 13.12 -9.46 -0.36
C ILE A 71 11.98 -10.16 0.37
N PHE A 72 11.37 -9.48 1.34
CA PHE A 72 10.25 -10.04 2.13
C PHE A 72 10.56 -11.40 2.77
N GLN A 73 11.81 -11.62 3.23
CA GLN A 73 12.22 -12.87 3.90
C GLN A 73 11.24 -13.26 5.02
N HIS A 74 10.87 -12.31 5.88
CA HIS A 74 9.90 -12.54 6.95
C HIS A 74 8.50 -13.00 6.49
N ILE A 75 8.12 -12.77 5.23
CA ILE A 75 6.85 -13.22 4.64
C ILE A 75 7.04 -14.51 3.83
N LEU A 76 8.19 -14.73 3.20
CA LEU A 76 8.41 -15.90 2.32
C LEU A 76 9.02 -17.10 3.05
N GLU A 77 9.80 -16.86 4.10
CA GLU A 77 10.34 -17.90 4.97
C GLU A 77 9.20 -18.57 5.73
N GLY A 78 9.17 -19.90 5.73
CA GLY A 78 8.08 -20.67 6.32
C GLY A 78 6.85 -20.85 5.42
N SER A 79 6.88 -20.34 4.18
CA SER A 79 5.81 -20.63 3.19
C SER A 79 5.62 -22.13 2.98
N SER A 80 4.40 -22.58 3.20
CA SER A 80 4.00 -23.97 2.98
C SER A 80 3.48 -24.17 1.55
N THR A 81 3.75 -25.34 0.96
CA THR A 81 3.18 -25.70 -0.34
C THR A 81 1.66 -25.76 -0.24
N SER A 82 0.98 -24.98 -1.07
CA SER A 82 -0.47 -24.90 -1.13
C SER A 82 -1.02 -25.91 -2.14
N ASN A 83 -2.17 -26.52 -1.81
CA ASN A 83 -2.86 -27.43 -2.72
C ASN A 83 -3.88 -26.68 -3.60
N SER A 84 -4.41 -27.34 -4.63
CA SER A 84 -5.32 -26.71 -5.59
C SER A 84 -6.62 -26.20 -4.95
N THR A 85 -7.11 -26.85 -3.90
CA THR A 85 -8.31 -26.40 -3.17
C THR A 85 -8.05 -25.09 -2.43
N THR A 86 -6.90 -24.98 -1.76
CA THR A 86 -6.47 -23.76 -1.07
C THR A 86 -6.30 -22.60 -2.06
N ARG A 87 -5.61 -22.86 -3.18
CA ARG A 87 -5.39 -21.87 -4.25
C ARG A 87 -6.71 -21.37 -4.86
N ARG A 88 -7.68 -22.25 -5.09
CA ARG A 88 -9.03 -21.85 -5.57
C ARG A 88 -9.78 -20.99 -4.53
N ALA A 89 -9.66 -21.32 -3.24
CA ALA A 89 -10.28 -20.53 -2.18
C ALA A 89 -9.67 -19.12 -2.11
N TRP A 90 -8.34 -19.01 -2.23
CA TRP A 90 -7.67 -17.70 -2.30
C TRP A 90 -8.13 -16.87 -3.49
N VAL A 91 -8.24 -17.45 -4.69
CA VAL A 91 -8.76 -16.74 -5.87
C VAL A 91 -10.19 -16.24 -5.61
N ALA A 92 -11.08 -17.10 -5.10
CA ALA A 92 -12.45 -16.70 -4.78
C ALA A 92 -12.53 -15.58 -3.72
N ASN A 93 -11.65 -15.61 -2.70
CA ASN A 93 -11.58 -14.56 -1.68
C ASN A 93 -11.04 -13.25 -2.24
N VAL A 94 -10.05 -13.30 -3.14
CA VAL A 94 -9.54 -12.11 -3.84
C VAL A 94 -10.62 -11.50 -4.73
N ASP A 95 -11.37 -12.31 -5.48
CA ASP A 95 -12.48 -11.83 -6.32
C ASP A 95 -13.57 -11.16 -5.46
N ALA A 96 -13.95 -11.79 -4.34
CA ALA A 96 -14.91 -11.23 -3.39
C ALA A 96 -14.39 -9.94 -2.73
N ALA A 97 -13.08 -9.86 -2.44
CA ALA A 97 -12.45 -8.68 -1.88
C ALA A 97 -12.44 -7.52 -2.88
N LEU A 98 -12.13 -7.77 -4.15
CA LEU A 98 -12.18 -6.79 -5.22
C LEU A 98 -13.61 -6.26 -5.43
N GLN A 99 -14.62 -7.12 -5.30
CA GLN A 99 -16.03 -6.69 -5.32
C GLN A 99 -16.38 -5.86 -4.07
N LEU A 100 -15.93 -6.26 -2.88
CA LEU A 100 -16.16 -5.48 -1.66
C LEU A 100 -15.52 -4.09 -1.74
N ILE A 101 -14.31 -3.97 -2.28
CA ILE A 101 -13.65 -2.67 -2.49
C ILE A 101 -14.49 -1.80 -3.44
N GLN A 102 -15.02 -2.39 -4.52
CA GLN A 102 -15.91 -1.71 -5.46
C GLN A 102 -17.19 -1.20 -4.77
N ASP A 103 -17.77 -2.01 -3.89
CA ASP A 103 -18.99 -1.67 -3.15
C ASP A 103 -18.73 -0.60 -2.06
N ILE A 104 -17.55 -0.61 -1.43
CA ILE A 104 -17.14 0.42 -0.47
C ILE A 104 -16.89 1.75 -1.19
N HIS A 105 -16.04 1.75 -2.22
CA HIS A 105 -15.78 2.95 -3.00
C HIS A 105 -15.15 2.60 -4.37
N PRO A 106 -15.80 2.91 -5.51
CA PRO A 106 -15.30 2.58 -6.86
C PRO A 106 -13.92 3.20 -7.14
N GLY A 107 -13.63 4.35 -6.52
CA GLY A 107 -12.32 4.97 -6.65
C GLY A 107 -11.18 4.17 -6.01
N LEU A 108 -11.41 3.49 -4.87
CA LEU A 108 -10.41 2.59 -4.28
C LEU A 108 -10.18 1.38 -5.19
N ARG A 109 -11.26 0.86 -5.78
CA ARG A 109 -11.17 -0.24 -6.74
C ARG A 109 -10.34 0.15 -7.96
N TYR A 110 -10.58 1.34 -8.51
CA TYR A 110 -9.80 1.87 -9.62
C TYR A 110 -8.30 1.96 -9.31
N MET A 111 -7.92 2.43 -8.11
CA MET A 111 -6.52 2.47 -7.69
C MET A 111 -5.89 1.07 -7.69
N VAL A 112 -6.60 0.06 -7.17
CA VAL A 112 -6.13 -1.34 -7.17
C VAL A 112 -5.97 -1.86 -8.59
N ASP A 113 -6.99 -1.70 -9.45
CA ASP A 113 -6.98 -2.20 -10.82
C ASP A 113 -5.89 -1.54 -11.69
N LEU A 114 -5.60 -0.26 -11.44
CA LEU A 114 -4.56 0.48 -12.14
C LEU A 114 -3.16 0.03 -11.71
N LEU A 115 -2.93 -0.13 -10.40
CA LEU A 115 -1.59 -0.30 -9.84
C LEU A 115 -1.16 -1.75 -9.67
N VAL A 116 -2.07 -2.65 -9.32
CA VAL A 116 -1.74 -4.05 -9.06
C VAL A 116 -1.85 -4.84 -10.36
N THR A 117 -0.77 -5.50 -10.76
CA THR A 117 -0.76 -6.38 -11.92
C THR A 117 -0.47 -7.82 -11.56
N ASP A 118 0.24 -8.05 -10.46
CA ASP A 118 0.60 -9.38 -10.00
C ASP A 118 0.36 -9.49 -8.50
N LEU A 119 -0.29 -10.57 -8.09
CA LEU A 119 -0.55 -10.89 -6.70
C LEU A 119 0.07 -12.26 -6.38
N VAL A 120 1.02 -12.29 -5.47
CA VAL A 120 1.60 -13.53 -4.94
C VAL A 120 0.88 -13.89 -3.66
N VAL A 121 0.08 -14.95 -3.67
CA VAL A 121 -0.63 -15.44 -2.48
C VAL A 121 0.07 -16.69 -1.95
N LEU A 122 0.47 -16.65 -0.69
CA LEU A 122 1.13 -17.75 -0.03
C LEU A 122 0.67 -17.87 1.42
N ASP A 123 1.03 -18.94 2.11
CA ASP A 123 0.83 -19.03 3.56
C ASP A 123 2.16 -19.38 4.23
N SER A 124 2.77 -18.37 4.84
CA SER A 124 4.00 -18.50 5.62
C SER A 124 3.80 -18.50 7.12
N GLY A 125 2.58 -18.30 7.60
CA GLY A 125 2.32 -18.03 9.01
C GLY A 125 2.73 -16.63 9.46
N ALA A 126 3.40 -15.83 8.63
CA ALA A 126 3.47 -14.39 8.83
C ALA A 126 2.15 -13.77 8.36
N ASP A 127 1.61 -12.85 9.14
CA ASP A 127 0.36 -12.16 8.82
C ASP A 127 0.64 -10.86 8.08
N GLY A 128 -0.08 -10.64 6.98
CA GLY A 128 -0.08 -9.37 6.26
C GLY A 128 0.25 -9.49 4.77
N GLY A 129 0.60 -8.35 4.18
CA GLY A 129 1.04 -8.23 2.81
C GLY A 129 2.35 -7.45 2.71
N GLY A 130 2.83 -7.29 1.48
CA GLY A 130 3.96 -6.43 1.20
C GLY A 130 4.07 -6.04 -0.27
N SER A 131 4.48 -4.81 -0.50
CA SER A 131 4.85 -4.24 -1.80
C SER A 131 6.14 -3.44 -1.66
N ALA A 132 6.93 -3.37 -2.73
CA ALA A 132 8.24 -2.72 -2.71
C ALA A 132 8.45 -1.88 -3.97
N SER A 133 9.14 -0.75 -3.82
CA SER A 133 9.46 0.16 -4.94
C SER A 133 10.24 -0.52 -6.07
N GLN A 134 11.08 -1.52 -5.74
CA GLN A 134 11.85 -2.31 -6.71
C GLN A 134 11.03 -3.40 -7.44
N MET A 135 9.76 -3.57 -7.09
CA MET A 135 8.83 -4.53 -7.72
C MET A 135 7.51 -3.82 -8.04
N PRO A 136 7.52 -2.79 -8.91
CA PRO A 136 6.35 -1.97 -9.16
C PRO A 136 5.19 -2.84 -9.68
N GLY A 137 4.01 -2.70 -9.06
CA GLY A 137 2.78 -3.42 -9.41
C GLY A 137 2.68 -4.86 -8.90
N VAL A 138 3.60 -5.29 -8.03
CA VAL A 138 3.56 -6.60 -7.37
C VAL A 138 3.12 -6.45 -5.93
N VAL A 139 2.14 -7.25 -5.54
CA VAL A 139 1.68 -7.38 -4.16
C VAL A 139 1.94 -8.81 -3.68
N ILE A 140 2.52 -8.97 -2.50
CA ILE A 140 2.54 -10.24 -1.77
C ILE A 140 1.47 -10.20 -0.71
N MET A 141 0.75 -11.31 -0.57
CA MET A 141 -0.29 -11.49 0.42
C MET A 141 -0.08 -12.83 1.12
N SER A 142 -0.10 -12.81 2.44
CA SER A 142 -0.06 -14.01 3.28
C SER A 142 -1.33 -14.11 4.13
N PRO A 143 -2.42 -14.68 3.58
CA PRO A 143 -3.66 -14.79 4.31
C PRO A 143 -3.50 -15.72 5.51
N ARG A 144 -3.87 -15.23 6.68
CA ARG A 144 -3.81 -15.99 7.93
C ARG A 144 -4.73 -17.21 7.84
N LYS A 145 -4.17 -18.39 8.14
CA LYS A 145 -4.96 -19.61 8.42
C LYS A 145 -5.31 -19.66 9.90
N GLU A 146 -6.38 -20.38 10.23
CA GLU A 146 -6.66 -20.77 11.60
C GLU A 146 -5.45 -21.54 12.15
N ARG A 147 -4.84 -21.00 13.20
CA ARG A 147 -3.71 -21.63 13.89
C ARG A 147 -3.80 -21.34 15.38
N GLU A 148 -3.58 -22.38 16.17
CA GLU A 148 -3.25 -22.21 17.58
C GLU A 148 -1.78 -21.78 17.66
N THR A 149 -1.55 -20.60 18.22
CA THR A 149 -0.20 -20.09 18.48
C THR A 149 -0.04 -19.84 19.97
N THR A 150 1.19 -19.81 20.46
CA THR A 150 1.47 -19.40 21.83
C THR A 150 1.95 -17.97 21.80
N ASP A 151 1.30 -17.07 22.55
CA ASP A 151 1.77 -15.70 22.73
C ASP A 151 3.18 -15.75 23.33
N PRO A 152 4.21 -15.23 22.63
CA PRO A 152 5.58 -15.29 23.12
C PRO A 152 5.83 -14.44 24.38
N ALA A 153 4.95 -13.49 24.68
CA ALA A 153 5.04 -12.65 25.88
C ALA A 153 4.34 -13.27 27.09
N THR A 154 3.22 -13.97 26.90
CA THR A 154 2.39 -14.49 28.01
C THR A 154 2.42 -16.01 28.15
N GLY A 155 2.83 -16.74 27.10
CA GLY A 155 2.78 -18.20 27.06
C GLY A 155 1.37 -18.77 26.85
N GLU A 156 0.35 -17.93 26.61
CA GLU A 156 -1.03 -18.38 26.44
C GLU A 156 -1.31 -18.86 25.01
N GLN A 157 -2.19 -19.85 24.87
CA GLN A 157 -2.70 -20.24 23.56
C GLN A 157 -3.62 -19.14 23.02
N VAL A 158 -3.20 -18.52 21.92
CA VAL A 158 -3.99 -17.58 21.15
C VAL A 158 -4.46 -18.29 19.89
N SER A 159 -5.77 -18.51 19.79
CA SER A 159 -6.41 -18.92 18.54
C SER A 159 -6.44 -17.73 17.60
N GLN A 160 -5.77 -17.89 16.46
CA GLN A 160 -5.77 -16.89 15.41
C GLN A 160 -6.92 -17.17 14.43
N THR A 161 -7.82 -16.22 14.25
CA THR A 161 -8.92 -16.32 13.29
C THR A 161 -8.42 -16.25 11.85
N PRO A 162 -9.02 -17.01 10.92
CA PRO A 162 -8.80 -16.83 9.49
C PRO A 162 -9.11 -15.41 9.03
N TRP A 163 -8.45 -14.97 7.95
CA TRP A 163 -8.85 -13.75 7.26
C TRP A 163 -10.28 -13.83 6.72
N GLU A 164 -11.05 -12.78 6.98
CA GLU A 164 -12.31 -12.49 6.34
C GLU A 164 -12.10 -11.74 5.02
N ILE A 165 -13.14 -11.62 4.20
CA ILE A 165 -13.07 -10.90 2.91
C ILE A 165 -12.61 -9.45 3.10
N LEU A 166 -12.97 -8.80 4.22
CA LEU A 166 -12.50 -7.46 4.52
C LEU A 166 -10.98 -7.40 4.72
N ASP A 167 -10.35 -8.43 5.29
CA ASP A 167 -8.89 -8.45 5.48
C ASP A 167 -8.14 -8.54 4.15
N TYR A 168 -8.64 -9.36 3.20
CA TYR A 168 -8.13 -9.39 1.83
C TYR A 168 -8.30 -8.02 1.15
N ALA A 169 -9.47 -7.41 1.30
CA ALA A 169 -9.78 -6.10 0.70
C ALA A 169 -8.86 -5.00 1.25
N MET A 170 -8.70 -4.96 2.57
CA MET A 170 -7.81 -4.03 3.27
C MET A 170 -6.35 -4.23 2.85
N CYS A 171 -5.88 -5.48 2.74
CA CYS A 171 -4.53 -5.77 2.27
C CYS A 171 -4.30 -5.26 0.84
N LEU A 172 -5.24 -5.49 -0.09
CA LEU A 172 -5.12 -5.00 -1.47
C LEU A 172 -5.07 -3.47 -1.54
N VAL A 173 -5.93 -2.77 -0.79
CA VAL A 173 -5.94 -1.30 -0.74
C VAL A 173 -4.68 -0.75 -0.07
N HIS A 174 -4.24 -1.37 1.04
CA HIS A 174 -3.01 -1.01 1.76
C HIS A 174 -1.81 -1.04 0.83
N GLU A 175 -1.61 -2.16 0.13
CA GLU A 175 -0.44 -2.34 -0.74
C GLU A 175 -0.55 -1.50 -2.02
N SER A 176 -1.77 -1.29 -2.54
CA SER A 176 -1.98 -0.37 -3.67
C SER A 176 -1.62 1.07 -3.31
N LEU A 177 -1.90 1.49 -2.07
CA LEU A 177 -1.51 2.82 -1.60
C LEU A 177 0.00 2.94 -1.39
N HIS A 178 0.68 1.88 -0.93
CA HIS A 178 2.14 1.86 -0.95
C HIS A 178 2.70 2.00 -2.38
N LEU A 179 2.15 1.26 -3.36
CA LEU A 179 2.52 1.40 -4.77
C LEU A 179 2.28 2.83 -5.30
N ALA A 180 1.15 3.45 -4.94
CA ALA A 180 0.86 4.84 -5.27
C ALA A 180 1.92 5.78 -4.69
N LEU A 181 2.25 5.65 -3.41
CA LEU A 181 3.28 6.45 -2.74
C LEU A 181 4.65 6.30 -3.40
N PHE A 182 5.04 5.10 -3.81
CA PHE A 182 6.30 4.90 -4.55
C PHE A 182 6.30 5.65 -5.88
N ILE A 183 5.17 5.68 -6.60
CA ILE A 183 5.04 6.46 -7.84
C ILE A 183 5.12 7.96 -7.55
N LEU A 184 4.43 8.43 -6.52
CA LEU A 184 4.46 9.84 -6.12
C LEU A 184 5.88 10.28 -5.74
N ASP A 185 6.61 9.44 -5.01
CA ASP A 185 8.00 9.71 -4.63
C ASP A 185 8.93 9.73 -5.85
N MET A 186 8.79 8.79 -6.79
CA MET A 186 9.55 8.79 -8.04
C MET A 186 9.29 10.04 -8.90
N VAL A 187 8.06 10.56 -8.91
CA VAL A 187 7.65 11.66 -9.80
C VAL A 187 7.94 13.03 -9.20
N TYR A 188 7.72 13.21 -7.90
CA TYR A 188 7.80 14.52 -7.25
C TYR A 188 8.91 14.62 -6.20
N GLY A 189 9.43 13.50 -5.69
CA GLY A 189 10.30 13.44 -4.52
C GLY A 189 9.53 13.85 -3.26
N THR A 190 9.34 12.93 -2.32
CA THR A 190 8.66 13.20 -1.04
C THR A 190 9.63 13.73 -0.01
N PHE A 191 10.86 13.23 -0.02
CA PHE A 191 11.89 13.53 0.97
C PHE A 191 13.09 14.24 0.34
N THR A 192 13.78 15.06 1.13
CA THR A 192 15.05 15.72 0.74
C THR A 192 16.26 14.78 0.88
N LYS A 193 16.01 13.55 1.34
CA LYS A 193 16.99 12.51 1.67
C LYS A 193 16.62 11.20 0.99
N THR A 194 17.63 10.40 0.67
CA THR A 194 17.43 9.03 0.17
C THR A 194 16.89 8.11 1.28
N SER A 195 16.18 7.03 0.93
CA SER A 195 15.72 6.04 1.94
C SER A 195 16.86 5.50 2.81
N ALA A 196 18.06 5.30 2.25
CA ALA A 196 19.23 4.87 3.02
C ALA A 196 19.68 5.90 4.07
N GLU A 197 19.60 7.20 3.77
CA GLU A 197 19.89 8.26 4.73
C GLU A 197 18.80 8.37 5.81
N LEU A 198 17.54 8.08 5.47
CA LEU A 198 16.40 8.12 6.40
C LEU A 198 16.37 6.98 7.43
N GLU A 199 17.23 5.96 7.27
CA GLU A 199 17.41 4.89 8.26
C GLU A 199 18.12 5.36 9.55
N ASP A 200 18.86 6.47 9.48
CA ASP A 200 19.57 7.08 10.61
C ASP A 200 18.60 7.42 11.76
N GLU A 201 19.00 7.08 12.98
CA GLU A 201 18.17 7.27 14.18
C GLU A 201 17.67 8.71 14.36
N ARG A 202 18.43 9.70 13.91
CA ARG A 202 18.06 11.12 14.02
C ARG A 202 16.85 11.50 13.18
N HIS A 203 16.61 10.78 12.09
CA HIS A 203 15.48 11.03 11.19
C HIS A 203 14.22 10.27 11.60
N ARG A 204 14.31 9.31 12.53
CA ARG A 204 13.18 8.45 12.88
C ARG A 204 12.00 9.23 13.46
N ALA A 205 10.81 8.70 13.20
CA ALA A 205 9.53 9.22 13.68
C ALA A 205 8.65 8.09 14.22
N LEU A 206 7.64 8.44 15.01
CA LEU A 206 6.66 7.49 15.55
C LEU A 206 5.81 6.89 14.42
N SER A 207 5.56 5.58 14.52
CA SER A 207 4.69 4.86 13.60
C SER A 207 3.24 4.83 14.08
N ALA A 208 2.30 5.14 13.19
CA ALA A 208 0.86 5.02 13.49
C ALA A 208 0.41 3.55 13.65
N VAL A 209 0.99 2.64 12.86
CA VAL A 209 0.62 1.20 12.84
C VAL A 209 1.40 0.37 13.88
N LYS A 210 2.72 0.56 13.98
CA LYS A 210 3.56 -0.04 15.04
C LYS A 210 3.61 0.92 16.24
N ILE A 211 2.50 0.99 16.97
CA ILE A 211 2.26 1.95 18.05
C ILE A 211 3.44 1.97 19.05
N GLY A 212 3.95 3.17 19.34
CA GLY A 212 5.06 3.39 20.26
C GLY A 212 6.46 3.10 19.69
N GLN A 213 6.58 2.65 18.43
CA GLN A 213 7.88 2.36 17.82
C GLN A 213 8.37 3.51 16.93
N MET A 214 9.65 3.87 17.11
CA MET A 214 10.37 4.78 16.22
C MET A 214 10.85 4.03 14.98
N ARG A 215 10.43 4.48 13.81
CA ARG A 215 10.79 3.89 12.50
C ARG A 215 11.49 4.93 11.62
N PRO A 216 12.27 4.49 10.61
CA PRO A 216 12.75 5.37 9.55
C PRO A 216 11.63 6.28 9.03
N LEU A 217 11.97 7.54 8.71
CA LEU A 217 10.98 8.59 8.46
C LEU A 217 9.99 8.23 7.35
N ASP A 218 10.51 7.70 6.25
CA ASP A 218 9.74 7.24 5.10
C ASP A 218 8.75 6.13 5.49
N LYS A 219 9.20 5.14 6.26
CA LYS A 219 8.37 4.03 6.76
C LYS A 219 7.31 4.51 7.74
N ALA A 220 7.62 5.48 8.60
CA ALA A 220 6.66 6.08 9.53
C ALA A 220 5.57 6.87 8.78
N PHE A 221 5.99 7.70 7.81
CA PHE A 221 5.09 8.47 6.95
C PHE A 221 4.16 7.56 6.13
N HIS A 222 4.74 6.54 5.48
CA HIS A 222 3.98 5.55 4.71
C HIS A 222 2.96 4.82 5.60
N ALA A 223 3.37 4.38 6.79
CA ALA A 223 2.49 3.71 7.74
C ALA A 223 1.31 4.59 8.19
N ALA A 224 1.55 5.88 8.40
CA ALA A 224 0.51 6.83 8.77
C ALA A 224 -0.49 7.08 7.61
N ILE A 225 0.00 7.22 6.38
CA ILE A 225 -0.85 7.37 5.20
C ILE A 225 -1.73 6.13 4.97
N VAL A 226 -1.16 4.92 5.02
CA VAL A 226 -1.93 3.70 4.76
C VAL A 226 -2.96 3.37 5.83
N ALA A 227 -2.81 3.90 7.06
CA ALA A 227 -3.83 3.74 8.09
C ALA A 227 -5.16 4.42 7.71
N VAL A 228 -5.12 5.54 6.99
CA VAL A 228 -6.31 6.35 6.64
C VAL A 228 -7.38 5.56 5.88
N PRO A 229 -7.10 4.96 4.70
CA PRO A 229 -8.13 4.21 3.97
C PRO A 229 -8.58 2.95 4.72
N LEU A 230 -7.73 2.35 5.56
CA LEU A 230 -8.12 1.18 6.34
C LEU A 230 -9.14 1.54 7.41
N MET A 231 -8.91 2.61 8.16
CA MET A 231 -9.89 3.16 9.10
C MET A 231 -11.21 3.52 8.39
N PHE A 232 -11.14 4.06 7.16
CA PHE A 232 -12.32 4.38 6.36
C PHE A 232 -13.09 3.12 5.94
N MET A 233 -12.43 2.11 5.37
CA MET A 233 -13.05 0.86 4.94
C MET A 233 -13.71 0.14 6.12
N GLU A 234 -13.01 0.05 7.24
CA GLU A 234 -13.53 -0.58 8.45
C GLU A 234 -14.81 0.11 8.94
N ARG A 235 -14.80 1.46 9.00
CA ARG A 235 -15.98 2.26 9.37
C ARG A 235 -17.16 2.02 8.43
N VAL A 236 -16.93 1.99 7.11
CA VAL A 236 -18.00 1.74 6.12
C VAL A 236 -18.61 0.35 6.32
N CYS A 237 -17.80 -0.64 6.71
CA CYS A 237 -18.27 -1.98 7.06
C CYS A 237 -18.88 -2.09 8.47
N GLY A 238 -19.06 -0.98 9.20
CA GLY A 238 -19.65 -0.98 10.54
C GLY A 238 -18.75 -1.56 11.64
N LYS A 239 -17.46 -1.77 11.34
CA LYS A 239 -16.43 -2.17 12.30
C LYS A 239 -15.69 -0.93 12.83
N ARG A 240 -14.91 -1.09 13.91
CA ARG A 240 -14.24 0.03 14.60
C ARG A 240 -12.89 -0.30 15.23
N ASP A 241 -12.40 -1.53 15.12
CA ASP A 241 -11.21 -1.98 15.84
C ASP A 241 -9.96 -1.18 15.41
N LEU A 242 -9.73 -0.99 14.11
CA LEU A 242 -8.65 -0.15 13.57
C LEU A 242 -8.90 1.34 13.80
N VAL A 243 -10.15 1.81 13.71
CA VAL A 243 -10.49 3.20 14.01
C VAL A 243 -10.11 3.54 15.45
N ASP A 244 -10.53 2.71 16.41
CA ASP A 244 -10.28 2.92 17.83
C ASP A 244 -8.77 2.73 18.14
N LEU A 245 -8.11 1.76 17.49
CA LEU A 245 -6.68 1.51 17.65
C LEU A 245 -5.80 2.64 17.10
N TYR A 246 -6.12 3.20 15.93
CA TYR A 246 -5.25 4.13 15.22
C TYR A 246 -5.58 5.61 15.44
N THR A 247 -6.75 5.97 15.95
CA THR A 247 -7.11 7.40 16.10
C THR A 247 -6.07 8.18 16.91
N GLN A 248 -5.68 7.68 18.09
CA GLN A 248 -4.67 8.34 18.90
C GLN A 248 -3.27 8.21 18.29
N SER A 249 -2.87 7.00 17.90
CA SER A 249 -1.52 6.76 17.39
C SER A 249 -1.23 7.48 16.07
N LEU A 250 -2.24 7.74 15.25
CA LEU A 250 -2.12 8.54 14.03
C LEU A 250 -1.89 10.02 14.36
N GLY A 251 -2.60 10.56 15.37
CA GLY A 251 -2.35 11.91 15.89
C GLY A 251 -0.91 12.07 16.38
N ASP A 252 -0.45 11.15 17.22
CA ASP A 252 0.92 11.15 17.76
C ASP A 252 1.98 10.99 16.66
N ALA A 253 1.72 10.12 15.66
CA ALA A 253 2.58 9.96 14.50
C ALA A 253 2.64 11.25 13.66
N CYS A 254 1.51 11.92 13.44
CA CYS A 254 1.48 13.19 12.69
C CYS A 254 2.30 14.27 13.39
N GLU A 255 2.17 14.42 14.71
CA GLU A 255 3.00 15.36 15.48
C GLU A 255 4.50 15.00 15.39
N SER A 256 4.83 13.71 15.49
CA SER A 256 6.21 13.24 15.34
C SER A 256 6.78 13.52 13.95
N LEU A 257 5.97 13.38 12.90
CA LEU A 257 6.34 13.69 11.51
C LEU A 257 6.46 15.20 11.27
N GLU A 258 5.56 16.01 11.83
CA GLU A 258 5.62 17.49 11.79
C GLU A 258 6.94 18.01 12.41
N ASN A 259 7.43 17.35 13.47
CA ASN A 259 8.74 17.65 14.08
C ASN A 259 9.96 17.24 13.22
N ARG A 260 9.74 16.69 12.02
CA ARG A 260 10.76 16.29 11.04
C ARG A 260 10.50 16.92 9.66
N ARG A 261 9.69 17.99 9.63
CA ARG A 261 9.25 18.65 8.40
C ARG A 261 10.39 19.08 7.47
N GLU A 262 11.55 19.41 8.03
CA GLU A 262 12.75 19.80 7.28
C GLU A 262 13.29 18.72 6.32
N PHE A 263 12.92 17.46 6.55
CA PHE A 263 13.31 16.34 5.69
C PHE A 263 12.31 16.06 4.56
N PHE A 264 11.21 16.80 4.49
CA PHE A 264 10.23 16.72 3.40
C PHE A 264 10.53 17.77 2.33
N THR A 265 10.32 17.41 1.07
CA THR A 265 10.27 18.39 -0.02
C THR A 265 8.99 19.25 0.11
N PRO A 266 8.82 20.32 -0.68
CA PRO A 266 7.54 21.06 -0.70
C PRO A 266 6.34 20.17 -1.01
N TYR A 267 6.51 19.16 -1.87
CA TYR A 267 5.46 18.20 -2.19
C TYR A 267 5.18 17.26 -1.01
N GLY A 268 6.21 16.67 -0.40
CA GLY A 268 6.03 15.81 0.77
C GLY A 268 5.44 16.55 1.97
N ALA A 269 5.82 17.81 2.17
CA ALA A 269 5.29 18.68 3.22
C ALA A 269 3.80 18.96 3.04
N MET A 270 3.34 19.12 1.79
CA MET A 270 1.90 19.25 1.49
C MET A 270 1.12 17.96 1.80
N LEU A 271 1.66 16.79 1.44
CA LEU A 271 1.03 15.51 1.83
C LEU A 271 0.99 15.33 3.35
N LEU A 272 2.05 15.73 4.06
CA LEU A 272 2.10 15.73 5.52
C LEU A 272 1.04 16.66 6.13
N ASP A 273 0.82 17.85 5.57
CA ASP A 273 -0.20 18.78 6.06
C ASP A 273 -1.61 18.21 5.91
N GLU A 274 -1.90 17.56 4.77
CA GLU A 274 -3.17 16.86 4.55
C GLU A 274 -3.37 15.70 5.53
N LEU A 275 -2.32 14.90 5.74
CA LEU A 275 -2.33 13.80 6.70
C LEU A 275 -2.55 14.29 8.13
N ALA A 276 -1.82 15.32 8.56
CA ALA A 276 -1.93 15.89 9.90
C ALA A 276 -3.30 16.54 10.14
N ARG A 277 -3.89 17.15 9.11
CA ARG A 277 -5.27 17.65 9.17
C ARG A 277 -6.28 16.53 9.43
N PHE A 278 -6.11 15.39 8.74
CA PHE A 278 -6.93 14.20 9.01
C PHE A 278 -6.66 13.65 10.41
N GLY A 279 -5.39 13.47 10.83
CA GLY A 279 -5.05 12.97 12.17
C GLY A 279 -5.62 13.81 13.32
N LYS A 280 -5.80 15.12 13.12
CA LYS A 280 -6.41 16.04 14.11
C LYS A 280 -7.94 15.96 14.18
N THR A 281 -8.62 15.53 13.12
CA THR A 281 -10.09 15.65 13.00
C THR A 281 -10.81 14.33 12.75
N VAL A 282 -10.13 13.34 12.18
CA VAL A 282 -10.64 12.04 11.74
C VAL A 282 -11.99 12.18 11.01
N ASP A 283 -12.06 13.10 10.05
CA ASP A 283 -13.26 13.28 9.21
C ASP A 283 -13.22 12.33 8.02
N PHE A 284 -13.92 11.20 8.13
CA PHE A 284 -14.03 10.22 7.06
C PHE A 284 -14.80 10.72 5.83
N ARG A 285 -15.59 11.80 5.93
CA ARG A 285 -16.20 12.41 4.73
C ARG A 285 -15.14 13.06 3.87
N LEU A 286 -14.10 13.63 4.49
CA LEU A 286 -12.94 14.16 3.77
C LEU A 286 -12.21 13.05 3.01
N VAL A 287 -12.09 11.86 3.60
CA VAL A 287 -11.49 10.69 2.95
C VAL A 287 -12.31 10.29 1.73
N GLU A 288 -13.62 10.06 1.90
CA GLU A 288 -14.54 9.70 0.83
C GLU A 288 -14.49 10.69 -0.34
N GLN A 289 -14.61 11.99 -0.04
CA GLN A 289 -14.53 13.05 -1.04
C GLN A 289 -13.17 13.06 -1.75
N SER A 290 -12.08 12.97 -0.98
CA SER A 290 -10.71 13.07 -1.51
C SER A 290 -10.37 11.99 -2.54
N ILE A 291 -11.02 10.82 -2.51
CA ILE A 291 -10.69 9.72 -3.43
C ILE A 291 -10.98 10.10 -4.89
N THR A 292 -12.03 10.88 -5.14
CA THR A 292 -12.47 11.23 -6.52
C THR A 292 -12.61 12.73 -6.78
N ASP A 293 -12.31 13.59 -5.82
CA ASP A 293 -12.37 15.05 -5.99
C ASP A 293 -11.48 15.53 -7.15
N GLU A 294 -12.10 16.20 -8.14
CA GLU A 294 -11.42 16.73 -9.31
C GLU A 294 -10.51 17.92 -8.96
N GLU A 295 -10.81 18.69 -7.92
CA GLU A 295 -9.99 19.83 -7.52
C GLU A 295 -8.61 19.39 -7.01
N MET A 296 -8.55 18.21 -6.41
CA MET A 296 -7.31 17.61 -5.90
C MET A 296 -6.52 16.84 -6.98
N ALA A 297 -7.03 16.74 -8.21
CA ALA A 297 -6.40 15.96 -9.27
C ALA A 297 -5.11 16.60 -9.82
N ARG A 298 -4.88 17.89 -9.56
CA ARG A 298 -3.82 18.68 -10.20
C ARG A 298 -2.91 19.32 -9.17
N TYR A 299 -1.78 18.67 -8.88
CA TYR A 299 -0.65 19.35 -8.27
C TYR A 299 0.17 20.14 -9.30
N ALA A 300 0.28 21.45 -9.08
CA ALA A 300 1.24 22.32 -9.74
C ALA A 300 2.11 22.98 -8.67
N PRO A 301 3.41 22.63 -8.53
CA PRO A 301 4.27 23.37 -7.64
C PRO A 301 4.32 24.82 -8.11
N SER A 302 4.18 25.78 -7.19
CA SER A 302 4.55 27.16 -7.49
C SER A 302 6.01 27.14 -7.91
N LEU A 303 6.29 27.49 -9.17
CA LEU A 303 7.65 27.74 -9.63
C LEU A 303 8.19 28.91 -8.80
N GLY A 304 8.91 28.59 -7.73
CA GLY A 304 9.74 29.53 -6.99
C GLY A 304 11.03 29.79 -7.74
#